data_AF-A0A1Y6KVL8-F1
#
_entry.id   AF-A0A1Y6KVL8-F1
#
_cell.length_a   1.000
_cell.length_b   1.000
_cell.length_c   1.000
_cell.angle_alpha   90.00
_cell.angle_beta   90.00
_cell.angle_gamma   90.00
#
_symmetry.space_group_name_H-M   'P 1'
#
loop_
_entity.id
_entity.type
_entity.pdbx_description
1 polymer ?
#
loop_
_entity_poly.entity_id
_entity_poly.type
_entity_poly.pdbx_seq_one_letter_code
_entity_poly.pdbx_strand_id
1 'polypeptide(L)'
;MICTIVKNKVFSIIKNMICSIENTYHYFVNLIKENPKNSLISGVVIVVGVLFLTLIDNYKDTFINNVIPELVGVAIELVLIMIALDLIVKKQEKEKNKKIEQRSREYLRFFIINLLKNDDVFNYALSFEPKLAKYKNNRTDFLFLSKEQDFNKSVIEALKKALDSVDEKTIEIETINHIRIDLPAFHSMTPVVAQVSGEHLKVWGRIIFFMTLIENNHKDFTINMKVILTRMIDFDIETAVIYKI
;
A
#
# COMPACT_ATOMS: atom_id res chain seq x y z
N MET A 1 -46.60 4.28 46.38
CA MET A 1 -45.42 3.40 46.18
C MET A 1 -45.19 3.02 44.71
N ILE A 2 -46.24 2.85 43.89
CA ILE A 2 -46.13 2.46 42.48
C ILE A 2 -45.59 3.59 41.56
N CYS A 3 -45.92 4.87 41.82
CA CYS A 3 -45.40 6.00 41.03
C CYS A 3 -43.87 6.19 41.07
N THR A 4 -43.20 5.80 42.16
CA THR A 4 -41.75 6.01 42.33
C THR A 4 -40.93 4.97 41.54
N ILE A 5 -41.48 3.76 41.40
CA ILE A 5 -40.82 2.64 40.70
C ILE A 5 -40.86 2.84 39.18
N VAL A 6 -41.95 3.37 38.63
CA VAL A 6 -42.07 3.68 37.20
C VAL A 6 -41.12 4.81 36.79
N LYS A 7 -40.98 5.85 37.62
CA LYS A 7 -40.06 6.98 37.37
C LYS A 7 -38.60 6.53 37.27
N ASN A 8 -38.15 5.65 38.18
CA ASN A 8 -36.76 5.15 38.18
C ASN A 8 -36.45 4.25 36.97
N LYS A 9 -37.42 3.46 36.50
CA LYS A 9 -37.23 2.56 35.36
C LYS A 9 -37.17 3.32 34.04
N VAL A 10 -38.01 4.35 33.86
CA VAL A 10 -37.95 5.26 32.70
C VAL A 10 -36.67 6.08 32.68
N PHE A 11 -36.23 6.59 33.83
CA PHE A 11 -34.98 7.36 33.94
C PHE A 11 -33.74 6.50 33.63
N SER A 12 -33.73 5.23 34.03
CA SER A 12 -32.67 4.28 33.69
C SER A 12 -32.62 3.96 32.19
N ILE A 13 -33.77 3.84 31.53
CA ILE A 13 -33.84 3.58 30.08
C ILE A 13 -33.34 4.80 29.30
N ILE A 14 -33.77 6.00 29.68
CA ILE A 14 -33.32 7.26 29.05
C ILE A 14 -31.82 7.44 29.24
N LYS A 15 -31.28 7.16 30.44
CA LYS A 15 -29.84 7.28 30.71
C LYS A 15 -29.00 6.29 29.88
N ASN A 16 -29.48 5.07 29.68
CA ASN A 16 -28.83 4.08 28.83
C ASN A 16 -28.91 4.44 27.33
N MET A 17 -30.02 5.07 26.90
CA MET A 17 -30.18 5.56 25.53
C MET A 17 -29.23 6.72 25.24
N ILE A 18 -29.12 7.68 26.16
CA ILE A 18 -28.19 8.83 26.06
C ILE A 18 -26.73 8.36 26.04
N CYS A 19 -26.36 7.40 26.90
CA CYS A 19 -25.01 6.85 26.94
C CYS A 19 -24.65 6.07 25.66
N SER A 20 -25.64 5.41 25.03
CA SER A 20 -25.47 4.77 23.73
C SER A 20 -25.29 5.80 22.61
N ILE A 21 -26.02 6.92 22.67
CA ILE A 21 -25.89 8.02 21.69
C ILE A 21 -24.53 8.71 21.81
N GLU A 22 -24.02 8.96 23.02
CA GLU A 22 -22.68 9.54 23.24
C GLU A 22 -21.54 8.64 22.73
N ASN A 23 -21.63 7.32 22.97
CA ASN A 23 -20.63 6.38 22.45
C ASN A 23 -20.68 6.30 20.92
N THR A 24 -21.87 6.37 20.33
CA THR A 24 -22.03 6.40 18.87
C THR A 24 -21.50 7.71 18.30
N TYR A 25 -21.76 8.84 18.96
CA TYR A 25 -21.23 10.16 18.60
C TYR A 25 -19.69 10.20 18.63
N HIS A 26 -19.07 9.69 19.70
CA HIS A 26 -17.61 9.62 19.80
C HIS A 26 -16.98 8.71 18.72
N TYR A 27 -17.64 7.59 18.39
CA TYR A 27 -17.22 6.73 17.29
C TYR A 27 -17.29 7.47 15.93
N PHE A 28 -18.38 8.19 15.65
CA PHE A 28 -18.54 8.98 14.44
C PHE A 28 -17.54 10.15 14.35
N VAL A 29 -17.31 10.87 15.45
CA VAL A 29 -16.32 11.96 15.48
C VAL A 29 -14.90 11.45 15.20
N ASN A 30 -14.54 10.28 15.73
CA ASN A 30 -13.26 9.65 15.42
C ASN A 30 -13.18 9.21 13.95
N LEU A 31 -14.28 8.68 13.39
CA LEU A 31 -14.38 8.29 11.98
C LEU A 31 -14.28 9.48 10.99
N ILE A 32 -14.73 10.67 11.41
CA ILE A 32 -14.63 11.94 10.68
C ILE A 32 -13.21 12.51 10.77
N LYS A 33 -12.57 12.41 11.94
CA LYS A 33 -11.20 12.91 12.17
C LYS A 33 -10.15 12.16 11.35
N GLU A 34 -10.32 10.86 11.15
CA GLU A 34 -9.39 10.03 10.37
C GLU A 34 -9.55 10.20 8.85
N ASN A 35 -10.72 10.63 8.36
CA ASN A 35 -10.97 10.84 6.93
C ASN A 35 -11.97 11.99 6.70
N PRO A 36 -11.54 13.17 6.22
CA PRO A 36 -12.42 14.33 6.04
C PRO A 36 -13.54 14.10 5.01
N LYS A 37 -13.40 13.11 4.12
CA LYS A 37 -14.47 12.68 3.19
C LYS A 37 -15.65 12.00 3.90
N ASN A 38 -15.44 11.41 5.08
CA ASN A 38 -16.51 10.82 5.88
C ASN A 38 -17.41 11.86 6.54
N SER A 39 -16.99 13.14 6.61
CA SER A 39 -17.77 14.24 7.20
C SER A 39 -19.13 14.42 6.52
N LEU A 40 -19.18 14.26 5.19
CA LEU A 40 -20.42 14.30 4.41
C LEU A 40 -21.35 13.15 4.77
N ILE A 41 -20.83 11.92 4.83
CA ILE A 41 -21.62 10.73 5.16
C ILE A 41 -22.22 10.87 6.57
N SER A 42 -21.42 11.28 7.55
CA SER A 42 -21.90 11.56 8.90
C SER A 42 -22.91 12.70 8.95
N GLY A 43 -22.72 13.76 8.15
CA GLY A 43 -23.68 14.85 8.03
C GLY A 43 -25.04 14.36 7.52
N VAL A 44 -25.05 13.51 6.50
CA VAL A 44 -26.31 12.96 5.97
C VAL A 44 -26.96 12.00 6.96
N VAL A 45 -26.20 11.13 7.64
CA VAL A 45 -26.74 10.24 8.68
C VAL A 45 -27.38 11.02 9.83
N ILE A 46 -26.77 12.14 10.24
CA ILE A 46 -27.33 13.02 11.27
C ILE A 46 -28.63 13.67 10.78
N VAL A 47 -28.66 14.19 9.55
CA VAL A 47 -29.87 14.80 8.97
C VAL A 47 -31.01 13.77 8.86
N VAL A 48 -30.71 12.57 8.38
CA VAL A 48 -31.68 11.46 8.32
C VAL A 48 -32.17 11.08 9.71
N GLY A 49 -31.27 10.98 10.70
CA GLY A 49 -31.64 10.66 12.09
C GLY A 49 -32.50 11.72 12.75
N VAL A 50 -32.20 13.00 12.52
CA VAL A 50 -33.01 14.14 13.01
C VAL A 50 -34.38 14.13 12.35
N LEU A 51 -34.45 13.95 11.02
CA LEU A 51 -35.72 13.84 10.31
C LEU A 51 -36.54 12.66 10.86
N PHE A 52 -35.93 11.49 11.02
CA PHE A 52 -36.61 10.32 11.57
C PHE A 52 -37.16 10.56 12.98
N LEU A 53 -36.39 11.19 13.87
CA LEU A 53 -36.83 11.54 15.23
C LEU A 53 -37.97 12.56 15.24
N THR A 54 -37.94 13.56 14.35
CA THR A 54 -39.01 14.56 14.26
C THR A 54 -40.32 14.01 13.69
N LEU A 55 -40.27 12.87 12.99
CA LEU A 55 -41.43 12.27 12.32
C LEU A 55 -42.09 11.14 13.14
N ILE A 56 -41.49 10.72 14.27
CA ILE A 56 -41.99 9.64 15.14
C ILE A 56 -43.30 10.04 15.88
N ASP A 57 -43.41 11.28 16.32
CA ASP A 57 -44.52 11.71 17.19
C ASP A 57 -45.88 11.79 16.48
N ASN A 58 -45.92 11.79 15.14
CA ASN A 58 -47.16 11.85 14.34
C ASN A 58 -47.12 10.94 13.10
N TYR A 59 -46.66 9.69 13.29
CA TYR A 59 -46.38 8.72 12.23
C TYR A 59 -47.53 8.50 11.22
N LYS A 60 -48.80 8.51 11.64
CA LYS A 60 -49.94 8.22 10.74
C LYS A 60 -50.27 9.37 9.79
N ASP A 61 -50.36 10.60 10.30
CA ASP A 61 -50.71 11.78 9.50
C ASP A 61 -49.53 12.26 8.65
N THR A 62 -48.31 11.90 9.05
CA THR A 62 -47.09 12.33 8.36
C THR A 62 -46.68 11.41 7.20
N PHE A 63 -47.21 10.18 7.13
CA PHE A 63 -46.91 9.24 6.03
C PHE A 63 -48.05 9.12 5.01
N ILE A 64 -49.28 9.48 5.38
CA ILE A 64 -50.41 9.48 4.47
C ILE A 64 -50.51 10.88 3.83
N ASN A 65 -50.23 10.98 2.53
CA ASN A 65 -50.22 12.21 1.70
C ASN A 65 -49.03 13.17 1.87
N ASN A 66 -47.87 12.70 2.36
CA ASN A 66 -46.68 13.55 2.49
C ASN A 66 -45.51 13.03 1.65
N VAL A 67 -44.79 13.93 0.99
CA VAL A 67 -43.62 13.64 0.13
C VAL A 67 -42.34 13.47 0.96
N ILE A 68 -42.32 13.96 2.21
CA ILE A 68 -41.12 13.96 3.06
C ILE A 68 -40.57 12.53 3.29
N PRO A 69 -41.37 11.51 3.63
CA PRO A 69 -40.84 10.16 3.81
C PRO A 69 -40.25 9.53 2.54
N GLU A 70 -40.83 9.83 1.38
CA GLU A 70 -40.31 9.38 0.08
C GLU A 70 -38.95 10.03 -0.21
N LEU A 71 -38.82 11.33 0.05
CA LEU A 71 -37.55 12.06 -0.07
C LEU A 71 -36.48 11.52 0.89
N VAL A 72 -36.84 11.17 2.12
CA VAL A 72 -35.93 10.54 3.09
C VAL A 72 -35.49 9.16 2.61
N GLY A 73 -36.40 8.37 2.03
CA GLY A 73 -36.06 7.09 1.39
C GLY A 73 -35.00 7.25 0.30
N VAL A 74 -35.24 8.17 -0.64
CA VAL A 74 -34.28 8.49 -1.72
C VAL A 74 -32.94 8.99 -1.17
N ALA A 75 -32.95 9.81 -0.11
CA ALA A 75 -31.72 10.29 0.53
C ALA A 75 -30.90 9.15 1.15
N ILE A 76 -31.55 8.18 1.80
CA ILE A 76 -30.89 7.00 2.36
C ILE A 76 -30.30 6.14 1.23
N GLU A 77 -31.05 5.92 0.14
CA GLU A 77 -30.56 5.18 -1.02
C GLU A 77 -29.32 5.83 -1.64
N LEU A 78 -29.31 7.15 -1.78
CA LEU A 78 -28.15 7.90 -2.26
C LEU A 78 -26.92 7.73 -1.36
N VAL A 79 -27.10 7.74 -0.04
CA VAL A 79 -25.99 7.48 0.91
C VAL A 79 -25.44 6.08 0.76
N LEU A 80 -26.31 5.08 0.63
CA LEU A 80 -25.90 3.70 0.44
C LEU A 80 -25.11 3.53 -0.87
N ILE A 81 -25.56 4.18 -1.96
CA ILE A 81 -24.84 4.19 -3.24
C ILE A 81 -23.47 4.86 -3.08
N MET A 82 -23.37 6.00 -2.40
CA MET A 82 -22.09 6.67 -2.16
C MET A 82 -21.10 5.77 -1.40
N ILE A 83 -21.56 5.12 -0.33
CA ILE A 83 -20.74 4.17 0.44
C ILE A 83 -20.28 3.00 -0.43
N ALA A 84 -21.19 2.43 -1.24
CA ALA A 84 -20.85 1.33 -2.14
C ALA A 84 -19.80 1.75 -3.18
N LEU A 85 -19.94 2.93 -3.78
CA LEU A 85 -18.96 3.48 -4.73
C LEU A 85 -17.59 3.71 -4.07
N ASP A 86 -17.55 4.29 -2.87
CA ASP A 86 -16.31 4.50 -2.13
C ASP A 86 -15.57 3.19 -1.83
N LEU A 87 -16.32 2.13 -1.45
CA LEU A 87 -15.75 0.80 -1.23
C LEU A 87 -15.17 0.19 -2.52
N ILE A 88 -15.88 0.36 -3.65
CA ILE A 88 -15.41 -0.11 -4.96
C ILE A 88 -14.14 0.64 -5.37
N VAL A 89 -14.12 1.97 -5.25
CA VAL A 89 -12.97 2.81 -5.59
C VAL A 89 -11.76 2.42 -4.73
N LYS A 90 -11.92 2.29 -3.41
CA LYS A 90 -10.82 1.86 -2.52
C LYS A 90 -10.26 0.49 -2.91
N LYS A 91 -11.13 -0.46 -3.29
CA LYS A 91 -10.69 -1.78 -3.75
C LYS A 91 -9.91 -1.68 -5.07
N GLN A 92 -10.41 -0.90 -6.03
CA GLN A 92 -9.75 -0.68 -7.31
C GLN A 92 -8.39 0.00 -7.17
N GLU A 93 -8.29 1.03 -6.31
CA GLU A 93 -7.03 1.71 -5.99
C GLU A 93 -6.02 0.75 -5.38
N LYS A 94 -6.44 -0.10 -4.43
CA LYS A 94 -5.57 -1.11 -3.83
C LYS A 94 -5.02 -2.11 -4.85
N GLU A 95 -5.88 -2.64 -5.71
CA GLU A 95 -5.47 -3.56 -6.79
C GLU A 95 -4.56 -2.88 -7.81
N LYS A 96 -4.85 -1.62 -8.17
CA LYS A 96 -4.01 -0.82 -9.05
C LYS A 96 -2.61 -0.61 -8.44
N ASN A 97 -2.54 -0.21 -7.18
CA ASN A 97 -1.26 0.02 -6.48
C ASN A 97 -0.44 -1.25 -6.38
N LYS A 98 -1.08 -2.40 -6.14
CA LYS A 98 -0.42 -3.71 -6.14
C LYS A 98 0.16 -4.06 -7.50
N LYS A 99 -0.57 -3.83 -8.60
CA LYS A 99 -0.06 -4.07 -9.96
C LYS A 99 1.12 -3.15 -10.31
N ILE A 100 1.04 -1.89 -9.89
CA ILE A 100 2.12 -0.92 -10.07
C ILE A 100 3.37 -1.37 -9.32
N GLU A 101 3.22 -1.75 -8.06
CA GLU A 101 4.31 -2.25 -7.22
C GLU A 101 4.96 -3.51 -7.81
N GLN A 102 4.14 -4.47 -8.26
CA GLN A 102 4.63 -5.69 -8.91
C GLN A 102 5.45 -5.35 -10.16
N ARG A 103 4.98 -4.38 -10.96
CA ARG A 103 5.72 -3.93 -12.14
C ARG A 103 7.05 -3.26 -11.75
N SER A 104 7.07 -2.42 -10.72
CA SER A 104 8.33 -1.85 -10.21
C SER A 104 9.32 -2.92 -9.77
N ARG A 105 8.85 -3.99 -9.11
CA ARG A 105 9.68 -5.15 -8.73
C ARG A 105 10.26 -5.89 -9.92
N GLU A 106 9.51 -6.03 -11.00
CA GLU A 106 10.01 -6.65 -12.24
C GLU A 106 11.17 -5.84 -12.84
N TYR A 107 11.13 -4.51 -12.75
CA TYR A 107 12.28 -3.68 -13.10
C TYR A 107 13.44 -3.85 -12.12
N LEU A 108 13.22 -3.90 -10.80
CA LEU A 108 14.31 -4.07 -9.83
C LEU A 108 14.99 -5.45 -9.95
N ARG A 109 14.22 -6.49 -10.26
CA ARG A 109 14.67 -7.87 -10.47
C ARG A 109 15.78 -7.97 -11.51
N PHE A 110 15.80 -7.08 -12.49
CA PHE A 110 16.86 -6.98 -13.50
C PHE A 110 18.27 -6.98 -12.89
N PHE A 111 18.51 -6.21 -11.83
CA PHE A 111 19.84 -6.12 -11.19
C PHE A 111 20.27 -7.48 -10.65
N ILE A 112 19.36 -8.16 -9.93
CA ILE A 112 19.62 -9.48 -9.37
C ILE A 112 19.95 -10.48 -10.47
N ILE A 113 19.17 -10.49 -11.55
CA ILE A 113 19.38 -11.46 -12.64
C ILE A 113 20.66 -11.21 -13.38
N ASN A 114 20.99 -9.95 -13.69
CA ASN A 114 22.23 -9.64 -14.39
C ASN A 114 23.46 -10.02 -13.56
N LEU A 115 23.41 -9.81 -12.24
CA LEU A 115 24.48 -10.26 -11.35
C LEU A 115 24.55 -11.79 -11.28
N LEU A 116 23.41 -12.47 -11.14
CA LEU A 116 23.38 -13.93 -11.10
C LEU A 116 23.83 -14.57 -12.42
N LYS A 117 23.63 -13.94 -13.59
CA LYS A 117 24.11 -14.46 -14.88
C LYS A 117 25.63 -14.64 -14.94
N ASN A 118 26.39 -13.93 -14.12
CA ASN A 118 27.81 -14.17 -13.97
C ASN A 118 28.05 -15.43 -13.10
N ASP A 119 28.79 -16.41 -13.63
CA ASP A 119 29.02 -17.70 -12.98
C ASP A 119 29.79 -17.56 -11.66
N ASP A 120 30.78 -16.68 -11.61
CA ASP A 120 31.62 -16.46 -10.42
C ASP A 120 30.79 -15.82 -9.30
N VAL A 121 30.00 -14.81 -9.64
CA VAL A 121 29.06 -14.16 -8.71
C VAL A 121 28.03 -15.17 -8.19
N PHE A 122 27.45 -15.99 -9.07
CA PHE A 122 26.47 -17.00 -8.69
C PHE A 122 27.06 -18.05 -7.75
N ASN A 123 28.21 -18.62 -8.10
CA ASN A 123 28.86 -19.66 -7.30
C ASN A 123 29.29 -19.12 -5.92
N TYR A 124 29.76 -17.87 -5.86
CA TYR A 124 30.08 -17.23 -4.60
C TYR A 124 28.83 -16.95 -3.77
N ALA A 125 27.79 -16.38 -4.37
CA ALA A 125 26.52 -16.10 -3.68
C ALA A 125 25.86 -17.40 -3.14
N LEU A 126 26.01 -18.52 -3.86
CA LEU A 126 25.50 -19.83 -3.43
C LEU A 126 26.11 -20.31 -2.10
N SER A 127 27.36 -19.90 -1.80
CA SER A 127 28.00 -20.24 -0.52
C SER A 127 27.35 -19.53 0.68
N PHE A 128 26.70 -18.38 0.46
CA PHE A 128 26.01 -17.62 1.50
C PHE A 128 24.50 -17.87 1.53
N GLU A 129 23.88 -18.13 0.39
CA GLU A 129 22.46 -18.45 0.28
C GLU A 129 22.25 -19.75 -0.52
N PRO A 130 22.25 -20.92 0.15
CA PRO A 130 22.12 -22.21 -0.50
C PRO A 130 20.80 -22.41 -1.26
N LYS A 131 19.73 -21.69 -0.91
CA LYS A 131 18.45 -21.79 -1.63
C LYS A 131 18.55 -21.27 -3.07
N LEU A 132 19.61 -20.53 -3.44
CA LEU A 132 19.89 -20.17 -4.83
C LEU A 132 20.17 -21.38 -5.72
N ALA A 133 20.50 -22.55 -5.15
CA ALA A 133 20.72 -23.79 -5.90
C ALA A 133 19.54 -24.13 -6.83
N LYS A 134 18.31 -23.75 -6.46
CA LYS A 134 17.09 -23.97 -7.27
C LYS A 134 17.14 -23.28 -8.64
N TYR A 135 17.96 -22.24 -8.79
CA TYR A 135 18.09 -21.45 -10.01
C TYR A 135 19.35 -21.77 -10.83
N LYS A 136 20.10 -22.82 -10.47
CA LYS A 136 21.35 -23.17 -11.16
C LYS A 136 21.16 -23.43 -12.66
N ASN A 137 20.06 -24.08 -13.04
CA ASN A 137 19.76 -24.40 -14.43
C ASN A 137 19.17 -23.21 -15.20
N ASN A 138 18.42 -22.34 -14.52
CA ASN A 138 17.83 -21.15 -15.12
C ASN A 138 17.77 -20.00 -14.10
N ARG A 139 18.71 -19.07 -14.23
CA ARG A 139 18.85 -17.92 -13.32
C ARG A 139 17.77 -16.87 -13.55
N THR A 140 17.18 -16.87 -14.75
CA THR A 140 16.08 -15.99 -15.10
C THR A 140 14.74 -16.45 -14.54
N ASP A 141 14.69 -17.51 -13.73
CA ASP A 141 13.47 -17.93 -13.01
C ASP A 141 13.38 -17.31 -11.60
N PHE A 142 14.42 -16.59 -11.15
CA PHE A 142 14.36 -15.88 -9.88
C PHE A 142 13.21 -14.86 -9.90
N LEU A 143 12.34 -14.85 -8.90
CA LEU A 143 11.24 -13.89 -8.79
C LEU A 143 11.45 -13.02 -7.56
N PHE A 144 11.41 -11.69 -7.74
CA PHE A 144 11.58 -10.72 -6.65
C PHE A 144 10.23 -10.41 -6.00
N LEU A 145 9.66 -11.37 -5.27
CA LEU A 145 8.30 -11.30 -4.74
C LEU A 145 8.26 -10.62 -3.36
N SER A 146 7.26 -9.75 -3.13
CA SER A 146 7.07 -9.07 -1.83
C SER A 146 6.85 -10.02 -0.65
N LYS A 147 6.25 -11.19 -0.90
CA LYS A 147 5.99 -12.21 0.12
C LYS A 147 7.25 -12.96 0.59
N GLU A 148 8.34 -12.91 -0.19
CA GLU A 148 9.58 -13.62 0.11
C GLU A 148 10.67 -12.65 0.62
N GLN A 149 10.29 -11.63 1.39
CA GLN A 149 11.18 -10.55 1.82
C GLN A 149 12.48 -11.05 2.45
N ASP A 150 12.42 -12.01 3.38
CA ASP A 150 13.62 -12.54 4.04
C ASP A 150 14.56 -13.23 3.05
N PHE A 151 14.00 -13.97 2.09
CA PHE A 151 14.77 -14.63 1.06
C PHE A 151 15.38 -13.62 0.08
N ASN A 152 14.60 -12.63 -0.37
CA ASN A 152 15.07 -11.53 -1.21
C ASN A 152 16.25 -10.80 -0.56
N LYS A 153 16.10 -10.44 0.72
CA LYS A 153 17.14 -9.77 1.50
C LYS A 153 18.41 -10.63 1.60
N SER A 154 18.26 -11.91 1.91
CA SER A 154 19.39 -12.85 1.99
C SER A 154 20.13 -12.96 0.65
N VAL A 155 19.41 -13.08 -0.46
CA VAL A 155 19.98 -13.11 -1.81
C VAL A 155 20.72 -11.82 -2.12
N ILE A 156 20.13 -10.66 -1.82
CA ILE A 156 20.77 -9.36 -2.03
C ILE A 156 22.06 -9.24 -1.21
N GLU A 157 22.07 -9.66 0.06
CA GLU A 157 23.27 -9.64 0.90
C GLU A 157 24.34 -10.62 0.40
N ALA A 158 23.96 -11.80 -0.11
CA ALA A 158 24.87 -12.74 -0.75
C ALA A 158 25.52 -12.13 -2.01
N LEU A 159 24.73 -11.43 -2.84
CA LEU A 159 25.23 -10.72 -4.02
C LEU A 159 26.18 -9.57 -3.65
N LYS A 160 25.86 -8.80 -2.61
CA LYS A 160 26.74 -7.72 -2.12
C LYS A 160 28.11 -8.25 -1.69
N LYS A 161 28.16 -9.43 -1.05
CA LYS A 161 29.42 -10.09 -0.68
C LYS A 161 30.16 -10.67 -1.89
N ALA A 162 29.43 -11.22 -2.85
CA ALA A 162 30.00 -11.72 -4.10
C ALA A 162 30.69 -10.61 -4.90
N LEU A 163 30.07 -9.43 -4.97
CA LEU A 163 30.67 -8.26 -5.62
C LEU A 163 32.00 -7.82 -4.99
N ASP A 164 32.23 -8.06 -3.69
CA ASP A 164 33.50 -7.73 -3.04
C ASP A 164 34.63 -8.72 -3.39
N SER A 165 34.29 -9.89 -3.95
CA SER A 165 35.22 -11.01 -4.11
C SER A 165 35.52 -11.40 -5.56
N VAL A 166 34.72 -10.93 -6.52
CA VAL A 166 34.87 -11.26 -7.96
C VAL A 166 35.60 -10.12 -8.68
N ASP A 167 36.36 -10.45 -9.74
CA ASP A 167 37.02 -9.45 -10.57
C ASP A 167 36.00 -8.50 -11.22
N GLU A 168 36.11 -7.22 -10.89
CA GLU A 168 35.15 -6.17 -11.22
C GLU A 168 34.98 -6.02 -12.74
N LYS A 169 36.07 -6.17 -13.51
CA LYS A 169 36.12 -5.85 -14.94
C LYS A 169 35.17 -6.65 -15.81
N THR A 170 34.96 -7.94 -15.50
CA THR A 170 34.10 -8.81 -16.30
C THR A 170 32.62 -8.55 -16.03
N ILE A 171 32.25 -8.26 -14.79
CA ILE A 171 30.87 -7.95 -14.40
C ILE A 171 30.49 -6.54 -14.86
N GLU A 172 31.43 -5.61 -14.74
CA GLU A 172 31.23 -4.18 -15.00
C GLU A 172 30.76 -3.93 -16.43
N ILE A 173 31.46 -4.45 -17.45
CA ILE A 173 31.16 -4.12 -18.85
C ILE A 173 29.76 -4.59 -19.26
N GLU A 174 29.40 -5.84 -18.94
CA GLU A 174 28.09 -6.41 -19.30
C GLU A 174 26.96 -5.71 -18.54
N THR A 175 27.14 -5.52 -17.23
CA THR A 175 26.12 -4.90 -16.38
C THR A 175 25.89 -3.43 -16.74
N ILE A 176 26.96 -2.68 -17.06
CA ILE A 176 26.84 -1.28 -17.47
C ILE A 176 26.11 -1.13 -18.79
N ASN A 177 26.38 -1.99 -19.77
CA ASN A 177 25.67 -1.96 -21.04
C ASN A 177 24.17 -2.20 -20.84
N HIS A 178 23.81 -3.14 -19.97
CA HIS A 178 22.42 -3.37 -19.61
C HIS A 178 21.81 -2.16 -18.88
N ILE A 179 22.50 -1.57 -17.90
CA ILE A 179 22.03 -0.36 -17.19
C ILE A 179 21.77 0.78 -18.18
N ARG A 180 22.66 1.01 -19.14
CA ARG A 180 22.49 2.05 -20.17
C ARG A 180 21.23 1.85 -21.00
N ILE A 181 20.90 0.60 -21.34
CA ILE A 181 19.70 0.26 -22.12
C ILE A 181 18.43 0.49 -21.30
N ASP A 182 18.43 0.11 -20.01
CA ASP A 182 17.22 0.13 -19.18
C ASP A 182 17.01 1.43 -18.39
N LEU A 183 18.03 2.28 -18.24
CA LEU A 183 17.95 3.56 -17.52
C LEU A 183 16.80 4.47 -18.02
N PRO A 184 16.55 4.64 -19.34
CA PRO A 184 15.40 5.41 -19.82
C PRO A 184 14.05 4.82 -19.36
N ALA A 185 13.94 3.50 -19.26
CA ALA A 185 12.74 2.84 -18.79
C ALA A 185 12.54 3.09 -17.28
N PHE A 186 13.62 3.08 -16.50
CA PHE A 186 13.58 3.44 -15.08
C PHE A 186 13.12 4.89 -14.85
N HIS A 187 13.65 5.84 -15.63
CA HIS A 187 13.17 7.23 -15.60
C HIS A 187 11.68 7.32 -15.94
N SER A 188 11.24 6.63 -16.99
CA SER A 188 9.84 6.62 -17.44
C SER A 188 8.88 6.00 -16.41
N MET A 189 9.37 5.11 -15.54
CA MET A 189 8.61 4.49 -14.46
C MET A 189 8.47 5.38 -13.21
N THR A 190 9.21 6.49 -13.10
CA THR A 190 9.12 7.41 -11.96
C THR A 190 7.70 7.86 -11.61
N PRO A 191 6.87 8.38 -12.55
CA PRO A 191 5.48 8.77 -12.24
C PRO A 191 4.59 7.57 -11.88
N VAL A 192 4.98 6.36 -12.27
CA VAL A 192 4.27 5.12 -11.95
C VAL A 192 4.58 4.71 -10.50
N VAL A 193 5.86 4.74 -10.11
CA VAL A 193 6.29 4.42 -8.74
C VAL A 193 5.78 5.46 -7.73
N ALA A 194 5.69 6.74 -8.12
CA ALA A 194 5.12 7.79 -7.29
C ALA A 194 3.67 7.53 -6.83
N GLN A 195 2.91 6.71 -7.58
CA GLN A 195 1.56 6.31 -7.21
C GLN A 195 1.52 5.24 -6.09
N VAL A 196 2.63 4.52 -5.83
CA VAL A 196 2.71 3.56 -4.73
C VAL A 196 2.79 4.29 -3.40
N SER A 197 3.81 5.14 -3.23
CA SER A 197 3.97 6.06 -2.10
C SER A 197 5.13 7.03 -2.33
N GLY A 198 5.21 8.07 -1.49
CA GLY A 198 6.34 9.00 -1.48
C GLY A 198 7.67 8.36 -1.09
N GLU A 199 7.69 7.38 -0.18
CA GLU A 199 8.94 6.71 0.21
C GLU A 199 9.48 5.81 -0.91
N HIS A 200 8.60 5.09 -1.61
CA HIS A 200 9.00 4.30 -2.79
C HIS A 200 9.59 5.19 -3.88
N LEU A 201 9.04 6.40 -4.08
CA LEU A 201 9.59 7.38 -5.02
C LEU A 201 11.00 7.83 -4.63
N LYS A 202 11.26 8.10 -3.34
CA LYS A 202 12.60 8.48 -2.86
C LYS A 202 13.61 7.36 -3.09
N VAL A 203 13.24 6.12 -2.75
CA VAL A 203 14.08 4.94 -2.95
C VAL A 203 14.38 4.75 -4.45
N TRP A 204 13.35 4.83 -5.29
CA TRP A 204 13.47 4.74 -6.74
C TRP A 204 14.38 5.82 -7.34
N GLY A 205 14.20 7.07 -6.91
CA GLY A 205 15.05 8.19 -7.33
C GLY A 205 16.52 7.98 -6.94
N ARG A 206 16.79 7.37 -5.78
CA ARG A 206 18.16 6.98 -5.39
C ARG A 206 18.72 5.89 -6.30
N ILE A 207 17.92 4.87 -6.64
CA ILE A 207 18.35 3.82 -7.57
C ILE A 207 18.72 4.43 -8.92
N ILE A 208 17.85 5.25 -9.51
CA ILE A 208 18.14 5.98 -10.75
C ILE A 208 19.43 6.78 -10.64
N PHE A 209 19.61 7.56 -9.58
CA PHE A 209 20.82 8.36 -9.37
C PHE A 209 22.09 7.50 -9.43
N PHE A 210 22.11 6.36 -8.74
CA PHE A 210 23.27 5.46 -8.76
C PHE A 210 23.42 4.71 -10.09
N MET A 211 22.33 4.41 -10.81
CA MET A 211 22.41 3.89 -12.18
C MET A 211 23.09 4.90 -13.12
N THR A 212 22.72 6.18 -13.02
CA THR A 212 23.34 7.27 -13.79
C THR A 212 24.82 7.44 -13.44
N LEU A 213 25.21 7.27 -12.17
CA LEU A 213 26.63 7.28 -11.78
C LEU A 213 27.41 6.11 -12.40
N ILE A 214 26.83 4.91 -12.38
CA ILE A 214 27.44 3.72 -12.98
C ILE A 214 27.60 3.89 -14.50
N GLU A 215 26.59 4.43 -15.18
CA GLU A 215 26.63 4.70 -16.62
C GLU A 215 27.72 5.73 -16.98
N ASN A 216 27.86 6.81 -16.23
CA ASN A 216 28.70 7.95 -16.61
C ASN A 216 30.15 7.88 -16.13
N ASN A 217 30.39 7.35 -14.92
CA ASN A 217 31.70 7.47 -14.28
C ASN A 217 32.51 6.18 -14.24
N HIS A 218 31.89 5.00 -14.44
CA HIS A 218 32.47 3.63 -14.42
C HIS A 218 33.26 3.24 -13.15
N LYS A 219 34.06 4.16 -12.60
CA LYS A 219 34.71 4.13 -11.30
C LYS A 219 33.68 3.87 -10.21
N ASP A 220 34.08 3.02 -9.26
CA ASP A 220 33.28 2.62 -8.10
C ASP A 220 32.00 1.84 -8.46
N PHE A 221 32.01 1.08 -9.57
CA PHE A 221 30.89 0.21 -9.97
C PHE A 221 30.40 -0.64 -8.79
N THR A 222 31.32 -1.34 -8.12
CA THR A 222 30.99 -2.20 -6.98
C THR A 222 30.29 -1.45 -5.86
N ILE A 223 30.80 -0.27 -5.49
CA ILE A 223 30.22 0.55 -4.42
C ILE A 223 28.82 1.01 -4.81
N ASN A 224 28.67 1.58 -6.00
CA ASN A 224 27.39 2.10 -6.48
C ASN A 224 26.36 0.99 -6.65
N MET A 225 26.76 -0.19 -7.15
CA MET A 225 25.90 -1.36 -7.27
C MET A 225 25.43 -1.86 -5.90
N LYS A 226 26.32 -1.93 -4.90
CA LYS A 226 25.94 -2.30 -3.53
C LYS A 226 24.95 -1.30 -2.92
N VAL A 227 25.06 -0.01 -3.28
CA VAL A 227 24.05 0.98 -2.86
C VAL A 227 22.71 0.72 -3.53
N ILE A 228 22.66 0.46 -4.84
CA ILE A 228 21.42 0.08 -5.55
C ILE A 228 20.76 -1.12 -4.88
N LEU A 229 21.54 -2.18 -4.65
CA LEU A 229 21.09 -3.41 -3.97
C LEU A 229 20.53 -3.13 -2.57
N THR A 230 21.18 -2.24 -1.81
CA THR A 230 20.67 -1.84 -0.48
C THR A 230 19.35 -1.08 -0.60
N ARG A 231 19.20 -0.21 -1.60
CA ARG A 231 17.94 0.50 -1.85
C ARG A 231 16.81 -0.43 -2.30
N MET A 232 17.12 -1.55 -2.94
CA MET A 232 16.12 -2.59 -3.22
C MET A 232 15.59 -3.25 -1.93
N ILE A 233 16.43 -3.43 -0.90
CA ILE A 233 15.97 -3.90 0.41
C ILE A 233 15.04 -2.87 1.05
N ASP A 234 15.41 -1.58 1.00
CA ASP A 234 14.56 -0.50 1.52
C ASP A 234 13.20 -0.48 0.82
N PHE A 235 13.16 -0.68 -0.50
CA PHE A 235 11.92 -0.80 -1.28
C PHE A 235 11.03 -1.94 -0.76
N ASP A 236 11.62 -3.10 -0.42
CA ASP A 236 10.90 -4.24 0.15
C ASP A 236 10.36 -3.96 1.55
N ILE A 237 11.10 -3.24 2.38
CA ILE A 237 10.68 -2.86 3.73
C ILE A 237 9.46 -1.93 3.64
N GLU A 238 9.54 -0.89 2.81
CA GLU A 238 8.42 0.04 2.61
C GLU A 238 7.18 -0.68 2.05
N THR A 239 7.37 -1.65 1.16
CA THR A 239 6.28 -2.49 0.64
C THR A 239 5.59 -3.26 1.79
N ALA A 240 6.36 -3.91 2.66
CA ALA A 240 5.81 -4.70 3.77
C ALA A 240 4.99 -3.83 4.74
N VAL A 241 5.45 -2.59 5.00
CA VAL A 241 4.70 -1.62 5.83
C VAL A 241 3.35 -1.26 5.21
N ILE A 242 3.31 -0.96 3.92
CA ILE A 242 2.07 -0.57 3.21
C ILE A 242 1.07 -1.72 3.16
N TYR A 243 1.54 -2.92 2.83
CA TYR A 243 0.67 -4.07 2.61
C TYR A 243 0.45 -4.94 3.86
N LYS A 244 1.12 -4.63 4.97
CA LYS A 244 1.10 -5.38 6.24
C LYS A 244 1.40 -6.87 6.01
N ILE A 245 2.48 -7.12 5.26
CA ILE A 245 3.00 -8.46 4.95
C ILE A 245 3.97 -8.87 6.05
#